data_AF-A0A9W6SZP9-F1
#
_entry.id   AF-A0A9W6SZP9-F1
#
_cell.length_a   1.000
_cell.length_b   1.000
_cell.length_c   1.000
_cell.angle_alpha   90.00
_cell.angle_beta   90.00
_cell.angle_gamma   90.00
#
_symmetry.space_group_name_H-M   'P 1'
#
loop_
_entity.id
_entity.type
_entity.pdbx_description
1 polymer ?
#
loop_
_entity_poly.entity_id
_entity_poly.type
_entity_poly.pdbx_seq_one_letter_code
_entity_poly.pdbx_strand_id
1 'polypeptide(L)'
;MDGFHLPISILKKFKDPENAIKMRGATHTFDAAMVVQLFDFILDTCRYTVDQPAPTTNTETKKSAEQATNPYWKLDKTEIPRLSVPDFNHALKDPTPNGTLIGSTTRVVIFEGLYLMLDGLEKWDEIPNTVRKLRSQTTTTTIANTNTNNSNNNNNTDFMTPTPTPTPSSTPTSASIRMTAPQQRQSDTNINPYPHPHPHVPTVDIWHIKTTTETAQDRVANRHMEAKLCDDLEKAIDRYRFNDFPNGEVVEFGCDSKLVDLVVLN
;
A
#
# COMPACT_ATOMS: atom_id res chain seq x y z
N MET A 1 -2.75 -8.26 9.12
CA MET A 1 -3.28 -9.47 8.40
C MET A 1 -3.64 -10.61 9.35
N ASP A 2 -3.00 -10.69 10.51
CA ASP A 2 -3.01 -11.88 11.38
C ASP A 2 -4.38 -12.35 11.86
N GLY A 3 -5.33 -11.44 12.08
CA GLY A 3 -6.70 -11.81 12.48
C GLY A 3 -7.47 -12.64 11.45
N PHE A 4 -6.93 -12.79 10.23
CA PHE A 4 -7.49 -13.62 9.16
C PHE A 4 -6.82 -15.00 9.05
N HIS A 5 -5.95 -15.39 9.98
CA HIS A 5 -5.55 -16.80 10.06
C HIS A 5 -6.78 -17.68 10.22
N LEU A 6 -6.80 -18.83 9.54
CA LEU A 6 -7.83 -19.82 9.79
C LEU A 6 -7.72 -20.33 11.24
N PRO A 7 -8.86 -20.50 11.94
CA PRO A 7 -8.85 -21.07 13.29
C PRO A 7 -8.25 -22.48 13.29
N ILE A 8 -7.60 -22.89 14.37
CA ILE A 8 -7.08 -24.26 14.54
C ILE A 8 -8.19 -25.29 14.34
N SER A 9 -9.42 -25.00 14.79
CA SER A 9 -10.59 -25.86 14.60
C SER A 9 -10.96 -26.08 13.12
N ILE A 10 -10.61 -25.15 12.23
CA ILE A 10 -10.77 -25.26 10.78
C ILE A 10 -9.59 -25.99 10.17
N LEU A 11 -8.34 -25.67 10.56
CA LEU A 11 -7.15 -26.40 10.10
C LEU A 11 -7.21 -27.89 10.42
N LYS A 12 -7.82 -28.26 11.55
CA LYS A 12 -8.08 -29.66 11.93
C LYS A 12 -8.97 -30.44 10.96
N LYS A 13 -9.70 -29.75 10.08
CA LYS A 13 -10.58 -30.34 9.07
C LYS A 13 -9.91 -30.47 7.69
N PHE A 14 -8.66 -30.04 7.55
CA PHE A 14 -7.92 -30.14 6.31
C PHE A 14 -7.62 -31.61 5.99
N LYS A 15 -7.27 -31.90 4.73
CA LYS A 15 -6.88 -33.26 4.31
C LYS A 15 -5.68 -33.79 5.10
N ASP A 16 -4.74 -32.90 5.44
CA ASP A 16 -3.59 -33.16 6.30
C ASP A 16 -3.54 -32.12 7.43
N PRO A 17 -4.24 -32.37 8.55
CA PRO A 17 -4.31 -31.46 9.68
C PRO A 17 -2.97 -31.15 10.33
N GLU A 18 -2.11 -32.16 10.46
CA GLU A 18 -0.82 -32.03 11.14
C GLU A 18 0.09 -31.08 10.36
N ASN A 19 0.17 -31.28 9.05
CA ASN A 19 0.96 -30.39 8.20
C ASN A 19 0.35 -28.98 8.14
N ALA A 20 -0.97 -28.84 8.04
CA ALA A 20 -1.62 -27.52 8.01
C ALA A 20 -1.38 -26.70 9.29
N ILE A 21 -1.37 -27.36 10.46
CA ILE A 21 -1.05 -26.71 11.74
C ILE A 21 0.45 -26.41 11.85
N LYS A 22 1.30 -27.34 11.39
CA LYS A 22 2.75 -27.17 11.40
C LYS A 22 3.21 -26.00 10.53
N MET A 23 2.61 -25.88 9.34
CA MET A 23 2.89 -24.86 8.33
C MET A 23 2.02 -23.61 8.49
N ARG A 24 1.37 -23.44 9.64
CA ARG A 24 0.50 -22.29 9.88
C ARG A 24 1.32 -21.01 9.79
N GLY A 25 0.83 -20.09 8.98
CA GLY A 25 1.58 -18.94 8.47
C GLY A 25 1.76 -19.00 6.96
N ALA A 26 1.61 -20.17 6.31
CA ALA A 26 1.58 -20.29 4.85
C ALA A 26 0.31 -19.67 4.23
N THR A 27 0.38 -19.29 2.94
CA THR A 27 -0.69 -18.61 2.19
C THR A 27 -2.07 -19.24 2.31
N HIS A 28 -2.15 -20.57 2.29
CA HIS A 28 -3.41 -21.35 2.36
C HIS A 28 -3.96 -21.52 3.79
N THR A 29 -3.26 -21.01 4.81
CA THR A 29 -3.68 -21.07 6.22
C THR A 29 -4.36 -19.77 6.70
N PHE A 30 -4.71 -18.90 5.76
CA PHE A 30 -5.47 -17.66 5.96
C PHE A 30 -6.78 -17.69 5.17
N ASP A 31 -7.76 -16.92 5.63
CA ASP A 31 -8.94 -16.56 4.85
C ASP A 31 -8.61 -15.35 3.95
N ALA A 32 -7.94 -15.62 2.83
CA ALA A 32 -7.55 -14.60 1.87
C ALA A 32 -8.77 -13.85 1.29
N ALA A 33 -9.89 -14.53 1.10
CA ALA A 33 -11.10 -13.93 0.56
C ALA A 33 -11.67 -12.84 1.48
N MET A 34 -11.59 -13.02 2.79
CA MET A 34 -12.00 -12.01 3.76
C MET A 34 -11.03 -10.82 3.81
N VAL A 35 -9.73 -11.04 3.61
CA VAL A 35 -8.75 -9.93 3.50
C VAL A 35 -9.03 -9.07 2.27
N VAL A 36 -9.28 -9.69 1.11
CA VAL A 36 -9.63 -8.98 -0.13
C VAL A 36 -10.93 -8.19 0.05
N GLN A 37 -11.97 -8.81 0.62
CA GLN A 37 -13.24 -8.13 0.88
C GLN A 37 -13.09 -6.94 1.82
N LEU A 38 -12.26 -7.06 2.86
CA LEU A 38 -11.93 -5.93 3.73
C LEU A 38 -11.24 -4.80 2.95
N PHE A 39 -10.26 -5.13 2.10
CA PHE A 39 -9.55 -4.15 1.30
C PHE A 39 -10.49 -3.40 0.35
N ASP A 40 -11.33 -4.12 -0.41
CA ASP A 40 -12.29 -3.54 -1.33
C ASP A 40 -13.33 -2.68 -0.60
N PHE A 41 -13.82 -3.13 0.56
CA PHE A 41 -14.74 -2.35 1.38
C PHE A 41 -14.11 -1.04 1.86
N ILE A 42 -12.88 -1.08 2.38
CA ILE A 42 -12.18 0.15 2.80
C ILE A 42 -11.95 1.07 1.60
N LEU A 43 -11.54 0.54 0.44
CA LEU A 43 -11.35 1.33 -0.77
C LEU A 43 -12.64 2.03 -1.21
N ASP A 44 -13.79 1.36 -1.09
CA ASP A 44 -15.10 1.94 -1.39
C ASP A 44 -15.47 3.06 -0.41
N THR A 45 -15.20 2.88 0.90
CA THR A 45 -15.41 3.96 1.89
C THR A 45 -14.53 5.18 1.64
N CYS A 46 -13.37 5.03 1.00
CA CYS A 46 -12.54 6.17 0.60
C CYS A 46 -13.22 7.02 -0.50
N ARG A 47 -14.02 6.40 -1.37
CA ARG A 47 -14.80 7.11 -2.42
C ARG A 47 -15.95 7.93 -1.82
N TYR A 48 -16.53 7.47 -0.71
CA TYR A 48 -17.62 8.17 -0.01
C TYR A 48 -17.27 9.61 0.40
N THR A 49 -16.00 9.88 0.72
CA THR A 49 -15.57 11.22 1.16
C THR A 49 -15.55 12.28 0.04
N VAL A 50 -15.82 11.87 -1.20
CA VAL A 50 -15.71 12.71 -2.42
C VAL A 50 -17.05 13.31 -2.83
N ASP A 51 -18.13 12.56 -2.62
CA ASP A 51 -19.45 12.89 -3.19
C ASP A 51 -20.34 13.72 -2.25
N GLN A 52 -19.86 14.03 -1.04
CA GLN A 52 -20.59 14.89 -0.10
C GLN A 52 -20.33 16.37 -0.43
N PRO A 53 -21.34 17.15 -0.86
CA PRO A 53 -21.21 18.60 -0.92
C PRO A 53 -20.92 19.13 0.49
N ALA A 54 -20.12 20.19 0.59
CA ALA A 54 -19.87 20.88 1.85
C ALA A 54 -21.21 21.09 2.59
N PRO A 55 -21.28 20.89 3.92
CA PRO A 55 -22.54 20.87 4.65
C PRO A 55 -23.28 22.21 4.46
N THR A 56 -24.29 22.20 3.59
CA THR A 56 -25.21 23.33 3.44
C THR A 56 -26.19 23.27 4.59
N THR A 57 -25.81 23.83 5.74
CA THR A 57 -26.78 24.13 6.78
C THR A 57 -27.66 25.27 6.30
N ASN A 58 -28.82 24.93 5.74
CA ASN A 58 -29.96 25.83 5.62
C ASN A 58 -30.50 26.13 7.02
N THR A 59 -29.83 27.04 7.72
CA THR A 59 -30.42 27.86 8.77
C THR A 59 -29.70 29.19 8.71
N GLU A 60 -30.38 30.20 8.18
CA GLU A 60 -30.00 31.60 8.31
C GLU A 60 -29.88 31.94 9.80
N THR A 61 -28.67 31.86 10.34
CA THR A 61 -28.29 32.66 11.50
C THR A 61 -26.78 32.74 11.54
N LYS A 62 -26.31 33.99 11.43
CA LYS A 62 -24.92 34.43 11.48
C LYS A 62 -24.09 33.66 12.53
N LYS A 63 -23.25 32.74 12.06
CA LYS A 63 -21.95 32.42 12.68
C LYS A 63 -20.89 32.45 11.59
N SER A 64 -20.47 33.68 11.31
CA SER A 64 -19.31 34.04 10.51
C SER A 64 -18.03 33.41 11.07
N ALA A 65 -17.19 32.91 10.16
CA ALA A 65 -15.75 32.62 10.28
C ALA A 65 -15.27 31.22 10.74
N GLU A 66 -16.10 30.31 11.24
CA GLU A 66 -15.64 28.93 11.56
C GLU A 66 -15.90 27.88 10.47
N GLN A 67 -16.74 28.19 9.48
CA GLN A 67 -17.09 27.25 8.39
C GLN A 67 -16.10 27.24 7.22
N ALA A 68 -15.14 28.18 7.17
CA ALA A 68 -14.14 28.25 6.10
C ALA A 68 -12.87 27.42 6.38
N THR A 69 -12.79 26.76 7.54
CA THR A 69 -11.55 26.14 8.02
C THR A 69 -11.70 24.66 8.33
N ASN A 70 -12.84 24.01 8.07
CA ASN A 70 -12.93 22.58 8.36
C ASN A 70 -12.04 21.82 7.37
N PRO A 71 -10.84 21.41 7.79
CA PRO A 71 -9.94 20.81 6.85
C PRO A 71 -10.47 19.42 6.49
N TYR A 72 -10.17 18.94 5.28
CA TYR A 72 -10.67 17.65 4.82
C TYR A 72 -10.44 16.51 5.82
N TRP A 73 -9.44 16.60 6.71
CA TRP A 73 -9.12 15.62 7.76
C TRP A 73 -9.99 15.68 9.04
N LYS A 74 -10.91 16.64 9.19
CA LYS A 74 -11.77 16.74 10.37
C LYS A 74 -13.23 16.48 10.00
N LEU A 75 -13.67 15.24 10.27
CA LEU A 75 -15.03 14.79 10.06
C LEU A 75 -15.69 14.62 11.44
N ASP A 76 -16.59 15.53 11.80
CA ASP A 76 -17.28 15.47 13.10
C ASP A 76 -18.50 14.53 13.05
N LYS A 77 -19.05 14.27 11.85
CA LYS A 77 -20.14 13.30 11.58
C LYS A 77 -19.96 12.68 10.20
N THR A 78 -20.12 11.37 10.10
CA THR A 78 -20.02 10.60 8.85
C THR A 78 -21.08 9.50 8.83
N GLU A 79 -21.63 9.17 7.67
CA GLU A 79 -22.50 7.99 7.51
C GLU A 79 -21.71 6.70 7.27
N ILE A 80 -20.39 6.79 7.17
CA ILE A 80 -19.49 5.64 7.08
C ILE A 80 -19.67 4.78 8.34
N PRO A 81 -19.98 3.47 8.22
CA PRO A 81 -20.14 2.60 9.37
C PRO A 81 -18.79 2.37 10.08
N ARG A 82 -18.85 2.08 11.37
CA ARG A 82 -17.68 1.55 12.08
C ARG A 82 -17.48 0.10 11.65
N LEU A 83 -16.24 -0.26 11.33
CA LEU A 83 -15.89 -1.61 10.93
C LEU A 83 -15.03 -2.27 11.99
N SER A 84 -15.41 -3.46 12.43
CA SER A 84 -14.58 -4.28 13.29
C SER A 84 -13.86 -5.33 12.46
N VAL A 85 -12.54 -5.36 12.59
CA VAL A 85 -11.64 -6.31 11.93
C VAL A 85 -11.19 -7.33 12.97
N PRO A 86 -11.16 -8.65 12.67
CA PRO A 86 -10.66 -9.64 13.60
C PRO A 86 -9.18 -9.39 13.94
N ASP A 87 -8.77 -9.84 15.11
CA ASP A 87 -7.38 -9.82 15.57
C ASP A 87 -6.89 -11.24 15.87
N PHE A 88 -5.62 -11.42 16.19
CA PHE A 88 -5.02 -12.71 16.51
C PHE A 88 -4.57 -12.77 17.97
N ASN A 89 -5.13 -13.70 18.73
CA ASN A 89 -4.73 -13.90 20.11
C ASN A 89 -3.52 -14.84 20.18
N HIS A 90 -2.34 -14.29 20.51
CA HIS A 90 -1.10 -15.06 20.61
C HIS A 90 -1.04 -16.08 21.76
N ALA A 91 -1.90 -15.97 22.78
CA ALA A 91 -2.00 -16.94 23.86
C ALA A 91 -2.89 -18.13 23.45
N LEU A 92 -4.05 -17.85 22.84
CA LEU A 92 -4.95 -18.87 22.31
C LEU A 92 -4.43 -19.49 21.00
N LYS A 93 -3.49 -18.80 20.34
CA LYS A 93 -3.04 -19.09 18.97
C LYS A 93 -4.25 -19.18 18.04
N ASP A 94 -5.18 -18.24 18.08
CA ASP A 94 -6.36 -18.26 17.21
C ASP A 94 -6.90 -16.86 16.96
N PRO A 95 -7.59 -16.64 15.83
CA PRO A 95 -8.25 -15.38 15.55
C PRO A 95 -9.37 -15.13 16.56
N THR A 96 -9.57 -13.87 16.93
CA THR A 96 -10.63 -13.43 17.83
C THR A 96 -11.52 -12.40 17.13
N PRO A 97 -12.85 -12.51 17.30
CA PRO A 97 -13.76 -11.47 16.84
C PRO A 97 -13.51 -10.18 17.63
N ASN A 98 -13.96 -9.04 17.09
CA ASN A 98 -13.90 -7.73 17.74
C ASN A 98 -12.48 -7.21 17.99
N GLY A 99 -11.59 -7.38 17.02
CA GLY A 99 -10.23 -6.87 17.04
C GLY A 99 -10.14 -5.36 16.80
N THR A 100 -9.34 -4.95 15.82
CA THR A 100 -9.17 -3.53 15.49
C THR A 100 -10.48 -2.90 15.02
N LEU A 101 -10.84 -1.76 15.62
CA LEU A 101 -12.02 -0.99 15.25
C LEU A 101 -11.62 0.18 14.36
N ILE A 102 -12.03 0.12 13.09
CA ILE A 102 -11.88 1.21 12.14
C ILE A 102 -13.07 2.16 12.35
N GLY A 103 -12.75 3.34 12.87
CA GLY A 103 -13.74 4.39 13.13
C GLY A 103 -14.18 5.05 11.83
N SER A 104 -15.38 5.61 11.84
CA SER A 104 -15.94 6.32 10.70
C SER A 104 -15.18 7.62 10.35
N THR A 105 -14.35 8.10 11.28
CA THR A 105 -13.45 9.24 11.12
C THR A 105 -12.01 8.83 10.78
N THR A 106 -11.72 7.54 10.63
CA THR A 106 -10.39 7.05 10.27
C THR A 106 -10.07 7.44 8.83
N ARG A 107 -8.92 8.10 8.60
CA ARG A 107 -8.53 8.64 7.29
C ARG A 107 -7.35 7.94 6.63
N VAL A 108 -6.57 7.23 7.44
CA VAL A 108 -5.45 6.42 6.99
C VAL A 108 -5.64 5.05 7.61
N VAL A 109 -5.60 4.03 6.75
CA VAL A 109 -5.60 2.63 7.16
C VAL A 109 -4.31 2.02 6.64
N ILE A 110 -3.53 1.44 7.53
CA ILE A 110 -2.32 0.71 7.17
C ILE A 110 -2.68 -0.77 7.16
N PHE A 111 -2.64 -1.38 5.98
CA PHE A 111 -2.70 -2.82 5.84
C PHE A 111 -1.27 -3.37 5.93
N GLU A 112 -1.02 -4.21 6.91
CA GLU A 112 0.26 -4.92 7.06
C GLU A 112 0.02 -6.43 6.99
N GLY A 113 0.95 -7.16 6.36
CA GLY A 113 0.84 -8.60 6.14
C GLY A 113 1.79 -9.12 5.07
N LEU A 114 2.07 -10.42 5.11
CA LEU A 114 3.02 -11.08 4.20
C LEU A 114 2.52 -11.08 2.75
N TYR A 115 1.23 -11.34 2.54
CA TYR A 115 0.72 -11.79 1.23
C TYR A 115 -0.11 -10.77 0.45
N LEU A 116 -0.18 -9.53 0.95
CA LEU A 116 -1.04 -8.48 0.39
C LEU A 116 -0.72 -8.11 -1.06
N MET A 117 0.52 -8.37 -1.50
CA MET A 117 1.01 -8.00 -2.82
C MET A 117 1.46 -9.20 -3.68
N LEU A 118 1.09 -10.43 -3.32
CA LEU A 118 1.40 -11.60 -4.14
C LEU A 118 0.63 -11.57 -5.47
N ASP A 119 1.34 -11.76 -6.58
CA ASP A 119 0.77 -11.76 -7.92
C ASP A 119 0.66 -13.19 -8.47
N GLY A 120 -0.50 -13.51 -9.06
CA GLY A 120 -0.76 -14.80 -9.70
C GLY A 120 -0.99 -15.98 -8.74
N LEU A 121 -1.26 -15.72 -7.45
CA LEU A 121 -1.56 -16.78 -6.47
C LEU A 121 -2.98 -16.66 -5.90
N GLU A 122 -3.88 -17.51 -6.41
CA GLU A 122 -5.27 -17.67 -5.93
C GLU A 122 -5.96 -16.32 -5.61
N LYS A 123 -6.49 -16.16 -4.39
CA LYS A 123 -7.16 -14.95 -3.93
C LYS A 123 -6.22 -13.79 -3.63
N TRP A 124 -4.93 -14.05 -3.45
CA TRP A 124 -3.98 -12.99 -3.10
C TRP A 124 -3.68 -12.05 -4.26
N ASP A 125 -3.93 -12.49 -5.51
CA ASP A 125 -3.74 -11.65 -6.70
C ASP A 125 -4.79 -10.53 -6.87
N GLU A 126 -5.91 -10.60 -6.13
CA GLU A 126 -7.04 -9.70 -6.31
C GLU A 126 -6.69 -8.27 -5.83
N ILE A 127 -5.93 -8.12 -4.74
CA ILE A 127 -5.48 -6.81 -4.25
C ILE A 127 -4.53 -6.13 -5.26
N PRO A 128 -3.43 -6.76 -5.73
CA PRO A 128 -2.61 -6.22 -6.82
C PRO A 128 -3.42 -5.82 -8.05
N ASN A 129 -4.37 -6.67 -8.47
CA ASN A 129 -5.24 -6.40 -9.61
C ASN A 129 -6.14 -5.19 -9.39
N THR A 130 -6.72 -5.02 -8.20
CA THR A 130 -7.50 -3.83 -7.84
C THR A 130 -6.62 -2.58 -7.89
N VAL A 131 -5.39 -2.63 -7.37
CA VAL A 131 -4.46 -1.50 -7.43
C VAL A 131 -4.06 -1.15 -8.88
N ARG A 132 -3.79 -2.13 -9.74
CA ARG A 132 -3.51 -1.89 -11.18
C ARG A 132 -4.65 -1.15 -11.87
N LYS A 133 -5.89 -1.59 -11.62
CA LYS A 133 -7.10 -0.94 -12.17
C LYS A 133 -7.21 0.50 -11.68
N LEU A 134 -7.01 0.73 -10.38
CA LEU A 134 -7.05 2.05 -9.76
C LEU A 134 -6.03 3.00 -10.41
N ARG A 135 -4.77 2.55 -10.57
CA ARG A 135 -3.69 3.35 -11.18
C ARG A 135 -3.94 3.64 -12.67
N SER A 136 -4.49 2.68 -13.41
CA SER A 136 -4.79 2.83 -14.85
C SER A 136 -5.93 3.83 -15.13
N GLN A 137 -6.93 3.87 -14.24
CA GLN A 137 -8.04 4.84 -14.31
C GLN A 137 -7.55 6.28 -14.08
N THR A 138 -6.60 6.46 -13.16
CA THR A 138 -5.95 7.76 -12.92
C THR A 138 -5.24 8.26 -14.17
N THR A 139 -4.45 7.41 -14.85
CA THR A 139 -3.72 7.79 -16.08
C THR A 139 -4.65 8.19 -17.22
N THR A 140 -5.75 7.44 -17.44
CA THR A 140 -6.69 7.70 -18.55
C THR A 140 -7.43 9.03 -18.36
N THR A 141 -7.83 9.35 -17.12
CA THR A 141 -8.51 10.61 -16.79
C THR A 141 -7.60 11.83 -16.99
N THR A 142 -6.30 11.71 -16.67
CA THR A 142 -5.33 12.79 -16.92
C THR A 142 -5.15 13.09 -18.41
N ILE A 143 -5.12 12.08 -19.27
CA ILE A 143 -4.93 12.25 -20.73
C ILE A 143 -6.19 12.82 -21.40
N ALA A 144 -7.39 12.43 -20.94
CA ALA A 144 -8.64 12.98 -21.48
C ALA A 144 -8.77 14.50 -21.21
N ASN A 145 -8.28 14.98 -20.06
CA ASN A 145 -8.37 16.40 -19.67
C ASN A 145 -7.28 17.29 -20.30
N THR A 146 -6.15 16.74 -20.76
CA THR A 146 -5.14 17.51 -21.48
C THR A 146 -5.50 17.77 -22.93
N ASN A 147 -6.33 16.91 -23.55
CA ASN A 147 -6.76 17.08 -24.94
C ASN A 147 -7.95 18.03 -25.11
N THR A 148 -8.68 18.38 -24.05
CA THR A 148 -9.82 19.33 -24.11
C THR A 148 -9.43 20.80 -23.94
N ASN A 149 -8.18 21.10 -23.55
CA ASN A 149 -7.71 22.47 -23.34
C ASN A 149 -6.86 23.04 -24.50
N ASN A 150 -6.86 22.40 -25.67
CA ASN A 150 -6.16 22.95 -26.84
C ASN A 150 -7.03 22.89 -28.10
N SER A 151 -8.10 23.67 -28.11
CA SER A 151 -8.74 24.10 -29.35
C SER A 151 -9.15 25.56 -29.23
N ASN A 152 -8.22 26.45 -29.61
CA ASN A 152 -8.52 27.77 -30.16
C ASN A 152 -7.34 28.28 -31.00
N ASN A 153 -7.51 28.17 -32.32
CA ASN A 153 -7.11 29.10 -33.39
C ASN A 153 -5.71 29.77 -33.37
N ASN A 154 -4.86 29.47 -34.36
CA ASN A 154 -4.93 30.06 -35.72
C ASN A 154 -3.74 29.65 -36.62
N ASN A 155 -4.01 29.61 -37.92
CA ASN A 155 -3.09 29.41 -39.05
C ASN A 155 -2.01 30.51 -39.16
N ASN A 156 -0.79 30.14 -39.54
CA ASN A 156 -0.12 30.71 -40.72
C ASN A 156 1.14 29.94 -41.15
N THR A 157 1.34 29.91 -42.47
CA THR A 157 2.43 29.33 -43.28
C THR A 157 3.73 30.16 -43.20
N ASP A 158 4.91 29.52 -43.24
CA ASP A 158 5.86 29.68 -44.36
C ASP A 158 7.16 28.86 -44.24
N PHE A 159 7.72 28.56 -45.42
CA PHE A 159 8.91 27.78 -45.76
C PHE A 159 10.26 28.46 -45.40
N MET A 160 11.28 27.68 -44.97
CA MET A 160 12.62 27.55 -45.60
C MET A 160 13.66 26.81 -44.70
N THR A 161 14.41 25.91 -45.34
CA THR A 161 15.56 25.08 -44.88
C THR A 161 16.94 25.75 -45.17
N PRO A 162 18.14 25.13 -44.98
CA PRO A 162 18.75 24.40 -43.85
C PRO A 162 20.25 24.74 -43.55
N THR A 163 20.88 23.99 -42.60
CA THR A 163 22.33 23.58 -42.46
C THR A 163 23.40 24.55 -41.86
N PRO A 164 24.59 24.08 -41.40
CA PRO A 164 25.06 22.74 -40.97
C PRO A 164 25.91 22.69 -39.65
N THR A 165 26.25 21.47 -39.24
CA THR A 165 27.19 20.94 -38.21
C THR A 165 28.61 21.54 -38.21
N PRO A 166 29.41 21.34 -37.14
CA PRO A 166 30.49 20.33 -37.26
C PRO A 166 30.80 19.50 -35.98
N THR A 167 31.22 18.25 -36.20
CA THR A 167 31.99 17.33 -35.34
C THR A 167 33.51 17.51 -35.64
N PRO A 168 34.52 16.84 -35.03
CA PRO A 168 34.58 15.93 -33.85
C PRO A 168 35.81 16.11 -32.89
N SER A 169 35.85 15.25 -31.85
CA SER A 169 37.04 14.58 -31.23
C SER A 169 37.92 15.32 -30.19
N SER A 170 38.01 14.75 -28.97
CA SER A 170 39.23 14.10 -28.42
C SER A 170 39.06 13.72 -26.92
N THR A 171 39.36 12.47 -26.57
CA THR A 171 39.64 11.91 -25.22
C THR A 171 40.79 12.65 -24.52
N PRO A 172 41.00 12.63 -23.16
CA PRO A 172 41.00 11.43 -22.31
C PRO A 172 40.61 11.60 -20.81
N THR A 173 40.72 10.50 -20.05
CA THR A 173 41.16 10.42 -18.62
C THR A 173 40.11 10.21 -17.52
N SER A 174 40.47 9.29 -16.61
CA SER A 174 39.85 8.85 -15.37
C SER A 174 39.12 9.94 -14.57
N ALA A 175 37.87 9.65 -14.18
CA ALA A 175 37.13 10.44 -13.20
C ALA A 175 36.97 9.65 -11.89
N SER A 176 37.72 10.05 -10.87
CA SER A 176 37.46 9.70 -9.48
C SER A 176 36.10 10.26 -9.05
N ILE A 177 35.29 9.45 -8.39
CA ILE A 177 34.01 9.85 -7.80
C ILE A 177 34.28 10.89 -6.71
N ARG A 178 33.92 12.15 -6.98
CA ARG A 178 33.88 13.23 -5.99
C ARG A 178 32.42 13.40 -5.58
N MET A 179 32.10 13.19 -4.31
CA MET A 179 30.79 13.50 -3.75
C MET A 179 30.55 15.02 -3.87
N THR A 180 29.55 15.42 -4.66
CA THR A 180 29.01 16.78 -4.65
C THR A 180 27.81 16.85 -3.72
N ALA A 181 27.85 17.79 -2.78
CA ALA A 181 26.73 18.12 -1.89
C ALA A 181 25.49 18.57 -2.71
N PRO A 182 24.27 18.34 -2.22
CA PRO A 182 23.07 18.74 -2.95
C PRO A 182 23.02 20.27 -3.08
N GLN A 183 22.91 20.73 -4.32
CA GLN A 183 22.57 22.13 -4.65
C GLN A 183 21.22 22.47 -3.99
N GLN A 184 21.21 23.48 -3.13
CA GLN A 184 19.99 24.04 -2.56
C GLN A 184 19.11 24.57 -3.71
N ARG A 185 17.95 23.93 -3.88
CA ARG A 185 16.90 24.39 -4.81
C ARG A 185 16.37 25.72 -4.27
N GLN A 186 16.58 26.80 -5.03
CA GLN A 186 15.98 28.10 -4.76
C GLN A 186 14.45 27.99 -4.80
N SER A 187 13.81 28.59 -3.80
CA SER A 187 12.37 28.57 -3.59
C SER A 187 11.67 29.62 -4.45
N ASP A 188 11.11 29.20 -5.58
CA ASP A 188 10.07 29.98 -6.27
C ASP A 188 8.75 29.83 -5.48
N THR A 189 8.50 30.80 -4.62
CA THR A 189 7.30 30.93 -3.79
C THR A 189 6.12 31.43 -4.61
N ASN A 190 5.46 30.58 -5.41
CA ASN A 190 4.03 30.75 -5.74
C ASN A 190 3.36 29.55 -6.44
N ILE A 191 3.61 28.32 -5.99
CA ILE A 191 2.79 27.18 -6.42
C ILE A 191 1.98 26.73 -5.21
N ASN A 192 0.68 26.96 -5.25
CA ASN A 192 -0.26 26.32 -4.35
C ASN A 192 -0.04 24.79 -4.45
N PRO A 193 0.46 24.10 -3.41
CA PRO A 193 0.81 22.68 -3.52
C PRO A 193 -0.42 21.77 -3.60
N TYR A 194 -1.63 22.32 -3.45
CA TYR A 194 -2.88 21.57 -3.51
C TYR A 194 -3.93 22.27 -4.39
N PRO A 195 -3.96 21.99 -5.70
CA PRO A 195 -5.15 22.27 -6.49
C PRO A 195 -6.25 21.26 -6.10
N HIS A 196 -7.32 21.72 -5.45
CA HIS A 196 -8.54 20.91 -5.23
C HIS A 196 -9.59 21.26 -6.31
N PRO A 197 -10.51 20.35 -6.73
CA PRO A 197 -10.60 18.91 -6.50
C PRO A 197 -10.61 18.13 -7.83
N HIS A 198 -9.69 17.17 -7.99
CA HIS A 198 -9.99 16.01 -8.85
C HIS A 198 -11.10 15.18 -8.17
N PRO A 199 -11.99 14.48 -8.88
CA PRO A 199 -12.81 13.45 -8.26
C PRO A 199 -11.85 12.50 -7.53
N HIS A 200 -11.87 12.49 -6.19
CA HIS A 200 -10.78 11.93 -5.40
C HIS A 200 -10.79 10.40 -5.50
N VAL A 201 -10.08 9.90 -6.51
CA VAL A 201 -9.74 8.49 -6.60
C VAL A 201 -9.02 8.10 -5.31
N PRO A 202 -9.46 7.04 -4.61
CA PRO A 202 -8.73 6.55 -3.45
C PRO A 202 -7.25 6.37 -3.77
N THR A 203 -6.37 6.76 -2.86
CA THR A 203 -4.93 6.59 -3.02
C THR A 203 -4.49 5.34 -2.25
N VAL A 204 -3.65 4.51 -2.89
CA VAL A 204 -3.06 3.32 -2.27
C VAL A 204 -1.55 3.38 -2.50
N ASP A 205 -0.82 3.58 -1.42
CA ASP A 205 0.64 3.53 -1.38
C ASP A 205 1.10 2.14 -0.94
N ILE A 206 2.06 1.56 -1.66
CA ILE A 206 2.57 0.21 -1.43
C ILE A 206 4.02 0.26 -1.02
N TRP A 207 4.29 -0.25 0.18
CA TRP A 207 5.62 -0.26 0.79
C TRP A 207 6.08 -1.70 0.98
N HIS A 208 7.29 -2.02 0.53
CA HIS A 208 7.89 -3.33 0.71
C HIS A 208 9.10 -3.24 1.63
N ILE A 209 9.09 -3.99 2.72
CA ILE A 209 10.21 -4.10 3.65
C ILE A 209 11.13 -5.22 3.18
N LYS A 210 12.38 -4.89 2.87
CA LYS A 210 13.44 -5.87 2.56
C LYS A 210 14.40 -6.02 3.72
N THR A 211 14.73 -7.25 4.05
CA THR A 211 15.73 -7.60 5.07
C THR A 211 16.55 -8.79 4.59
N THR A 212 17.73 -9.01 5.17
CA THR A 212 18.57 -10.16 4.82
C THR A 212 18.02 -11.44 5.45
N THR A 213 18.29 -12.59 4.83
CA THR A 213 17.92 -13.90 5.39
C THR A 213 18.50 -14.13 6.79
N GLU A 214 19.72 -13.63 7.04
CA GLU A 214 20.39 -13.71 8.34
C GLU A 214 19.64 -12.90 9.40
N THR A 215 19.35 -11.62 9.12
CA THR A 215 18.56 -10.77 10.03
C THR A 215 17.17 -11.34 10.29
N ALA A 216 16.49 -11.85 9.26
CA ALA A 216 15.19 -12.50 9.42
C ALA A 216 15.26 -13.76 10.29
N GLN A 217 16.24 -14.64 10.03
CA GLN A 217 16.46 -15.86 10.80
C GLN A 217 16.67 -15.53 12.28
N ASP A 218 17.59 -14.63 12.58
CA ASP A 218 17.94 -14.29 13.96
C ASP A 218 16.74 -13.69 14.70
N ARG A 219 15.99 -12.79 14.07
CA ARG A 219 14.82 -12.15 14.69
C ARG A 219 13.69 -13.14 14.93
N VAL A 220 13.39 -14.00 13.95
CA VAL A 220 12.28 -14.96 14.06
C VAL A 220 12.65 -16.10 15.02
N ALA A 221 13.87 -16.61 14.99
CA ALA A 221 14.35 -17.61 15.93
C ALA A 221 14.31 -17.08 17.38
N ASN A 222 14.78 -15.84 17.62
CA ASN A 222 14.66 -15.22 18.94
C ASN A 222 13.19 -15.08 19.38
N ARG A 223 12.29 -14.70 18.47
CA ARG A 223 10.85 -14.65 18.77
C ARG A 223 10.28 -16.03 19.13
N HIS A 224 10.71 -17.10 18.47
CA HIS A 224 10.32 -18.46 18.83
C HIS A 224 10.75 -18.83 20.26
N MET A 225 11.96 -18.43 20.66
CA MET A 225 12.47 -18.62 22.02
C MET A 225 11.67 -17.83 23.06
N GLU A 226 11.43 -16.54 22.81
CA GLU A 226 10.63 -15.67 23.69
C GLU A 226 9.20 -16.17 23.88
N ALA A 227 8.61 -16.69 22.81
CA ALA A 227 7.27 -17.28 22.82
C ALA A 227 7.23 -18.70 23.41
N LYS A 228 8.37 -19.24 23.87
CA LYS A 228 8.53 -20.61 24.42
C LYS A 228 8.00 -21.69 23.47
N LEU A 229 8.23 -21.51 22.18
CA LEU A 229 7.85 -22.46 21.13
C LEU A 229 8.96 -23.49 20.84
N CYS A 230 10.18 -23.22 21.29
CA CYS A 230 11.36 -24.05 21.09
C CYS A 230 12.17 -24.10 22.39
N ASP A 231 12.83 -25.23 22.65
CA ASP A 231 13.62 -25.44 23.87
C ASP A 231 15.00 -24.76 23.81
N ASP A 232 15.52 -24.58 22.60
CA ASP A 232 16.85 -24.07 22.31
C ASP A 232 16.89 -23.32 20.96
N LEU A 233 17.95 -22.54 20.78
CA LEU A 233 18.12 -21.68 19.60
C LEU A 233 18.27 -22.49 18.31
N GLU A 234 18.88 -23.68 18.36
CA GLU A 234 19.07 -24.53 17.19
C GLU A 234 17.72 -25.00 16.62
N LYS A 235 16.84 -25.50 17.49
CA LYS A 235 15.45 -25.84 17.12
C LYS A 235 14.66 -24.63 16.63
N ALA A 236 14.89 -23.45 17.20
CA ALA A 236 14.24 -22.22 16.78
C ALA A 236 14.65 -21.79 15.36
N ILE A 237 15.94 -21.95 15.03
CA ILE A 237 16.49 -21.73 13.69
C ILE A 237 15.93 -22.77 12.71
N ASP A 238 15.90 -24.05 13.08
CA ASP A 238 15.33 -25.09 12.22
C ASP A 238 13.84 -24.83 11.95
N ARG A 239 13.07 -24.43 12.98
CA ARG A 239 11.68 -24.03 12.81
C ARG A 239 11.54 -22.89 11.80
N TYR A 240 12.37 -21.85 11.89
CA TYR A 240 12.40 -20.77 10.89
C TYR A 240 12.67 -21.32 9.49
N ARG A 241 13.70 -22.15 9.31
CA ARG A 241 14.11 -22.70 8.00
C ARG A 241 13.01 -23.52 7.33
N PHE A 242 12.25 -24.29 8.10
CA PHE A 242 11.24 -25.20 7.55
C PHE A 242 9.84 -24.58 7.42
N ASN A 243 9.54 -23.50 8.15
CA ASN A 243 8.21 -22.89 8.15
C ASN A 243 8.20 -21.45 7.65
N ASP A 244 8.95 -20.57 8.32
CA ASP A 244 8.88 -19.12 8.09
C ASP A 244 9.69 -18.68 6.86
N PHE A 245 10.84 -19.29 6.62
CA PHE A 245 11.71 -18.99 5.48
C PHE A 245 11.02 -19.25 4.12
N PRO A 246 10.36 -20.40 3.89
CA PRO A 246 9.61 -20.62 2.65
C PRO A 246 8.52 -19.57 2.40
N ASN A 247 7.85 -19.09 3.47
CA ASN A 247 6.87 -18.02 3.35
C ASN A 247 7.54 -16.71 2.90
N GLY A 248 8.72 -16.40 3.45
CA GLY A 248 9.54 -15.27 3.02
C GLY A 248 9.97 -15.35 1.55
N GLU A 249 10.35 -16.54 1.06
CA GLU A 249 10.68 -16.75 -0.35
C GLU A 249 9.47 -16.52 -1.26
N VAL A 250 8.28 -17.00 -0.86
CA VAL A 250 7.04 -16.72 -1.60
C VAL A 250 6.81 -15.21 -1.73
N VAL A 251 7.08 -14.44 -0.67
CA VAL A 251 6.96 -12.97 -0.71
C VAL A 251 8.03 -12.35 -1.61
N GLU A 252 9.31 -12.70 -1.44
CA GLU A 252 10.43 -12.10 -2.18
C GLU A 252 10.30 -12.30 -3.70
N PHE A 253 9.82 -13.48 -4.12
CA PHE A 253 9.72 -13.83 -5.55
C PHE A 253 8.30 -13.68 -6.13
N GLY A 254 7.26 -13.60 -5.28
CA GLY A 254 5.87 -13.53 -5.70
C GLY A 254 5.27 -12.13 -5.73
N CYS A 255 5.94 -11.10 -5.18
CA CYS A 255 5.41 -9.74 -5.21
C CYS A 255 5.65 -9.02 -6.56
N ASP A 256 4.64 -8.29 -7.05
CA ASP A 256 4.83 -7.41 -8.22
C ASP A 256 5.56 -6.12 -7.83
N SER A 257 6.88 -6.12 -8.05
CA SER A 257 7.74 -4.95 -7.76
C SER A 257 7.36 -3.68 -8.52
N LYS A 258 6.59 -3.76 -9.62
CA LYS A 258 6.14 -2.58 -10.38
C LYS A 258 5.05 -1.78 -9.65
N LEU A 259 4.38 -2.40 -8.67
CA LEU A 259 3.37 -1.75 -7.86
C LEU A 259 3.95 -1.12 -6.59
N VAL A 260 5.21 -1.43 -6.23
CA VAL A 260 5.85 -0.92 -5.02
C VAL A 260 6.29 0.53 -5.22
N ASP A 261 5.82 1.43 -4.35
CA ASP A 261 6.17 2.85 -4.39
C ASP A 261 7.40 3.17 -3.52
N LEU A 262 7.60 2.41 -2.44
CA LEU A 262 8.72 2.56 -1.54
C LEU A 262 9.28 1.22 -1.08
N VAL A 263 10.60 1.07 -1.14
CA VAL A 263 11.32 -0.05 -0.53
C VAL A 263 12.01 0.44 0.74
N VAL A 264 11.70 -0.19 1.87
CA VAL A 264 12.32 0.08 3.17
C VAL A 264 13.32 -1.01 3.47
N LEU A 265 14.59 -0.65 3.67
CA LEU A 265 15.64 -1.59 4.04
C LEU A 265 15.72 -1.71 5.57
N ASN A 266 15.76 -2.94 6.08
CA ASN A 266 15.76 -3.29 7.51
C ASN A 266 16.87 -4.27 7.83
#